data_AF-A0A822CPT3-F1
#
_entry.id   AF-A0A822CPT3-F1
#
_cell.length_a   1.000
_cell.length_b   1.000
_cell.length_c   1.000
_cell.angle_alpha   90.00
_cell.angle_beta   90.00
_cell.angle_gamma   90.00
#
_symmetry.space_group_name_H-M   'P 1'
#
loop_
_entity.id
_entity.type
_entity.pdbx_description
1 polymer ?
#
loop_
_entity_poly.entity_id
_entity_poly.type
_entity_poly.pdbx_seq_one_letter_code
_entity_poly.pdbx_strand_id
1 'polypeptide(L)'
;TSIVDISLLYHREKRRSDDRHTQSFVLCDVKDGVSTYIGTKVAILQTHRGSFTHWTGSLSPGTYVLIPFSTSFWDEKNHESIRDYTLVIHSKIQIDVYVINEPATLLADCLIATVPQESYIKNKHNDFNYYATSGQCSFIMFIAENLSSNYYLNIDIDMSDSVYIRNSRQSYITHDCIPPHQKQIIFLVEWTNKRDQIANMSYVYQTSFIKQSNDSVPTINIDQNDFHSFRNF
;
A
#
# COMPACT_ATOMS: atom_id res chain seq x y z
N THR A 1 11.69 -1.00 26.57
CA THR A 1 11.38 -1.71 25.31
C THR A 1 11.27 -3.18 25.62
N SER A 2 10.35 -3.91 24.98
CA SER A 2 10.10 -5.34 25.22
C SER A 2 10.01 -6.11 23.92
N ILE A 3 10.49 -7.35 23.93
CA ILE A 3 10.37 -8.24 22.77
C ILE A 3 8.92 -8.70 22.65
N VAL A 4 8.35 -8.52 21.45
CA VAL A 4 7.03 -8.96 21.05
C VAL A 4 7.15 -9.81 19.79
N ASP A 5 6.47 -10.96 19.81
CA ASP A 5 6.34 -11.86 18.68
C ASP A 5 4.91 -11.79 18.16
N ILE A 6 4.73 -11.46 16.89
CA ILE A 6 3.43 -11.33 16.24
C ILE A 6 3.38 -12.36 15.11
N SER A 7 2.34 -13.19 15.09
CA SER A 7 2.14 -14.20 14.06
C SER A 7 0.73 -14.09 13.48
N LEU A 8 0.65 -14.10 12.16
CA LEU A 8 -0.59 -14.07 11.40
C LEU A 8 -0.75 -15.34 10.57
N LEU A 9 -1.89 -16.00 10.77
CA LEU A 9 -2.29 -17.21 10.07
C LEU A 9 -3.68 -17.04 9.47
N TYR A 10 -3.78 -16.91 8.15
CA TYR A 10 -5.07 -17.04 7.49
C TYR A 10 -5.52 -18.49 7.46
N HIS A 11 -6.81 -18.69 7.72
CA HIS A 11 -7.44 -20.00 7.63
C HIS A 11 -7.54 -20.39 6.15
N ARG A 12 -7.23 -21.64 5.87
CA ARG A 12 -7.29 -22.19 4.52
C ARG A 12 -8.00 -23.53 4.60
N GLU A 13 -9.06 -23.68 3.83
CA GLU A 13 -9.74 -24.96 3.70
C GLU A 13 -8.84 -26.01 3.02
N LYS A 14 -8.01 -25.58 2.05
CA LYS A 14 -7.08 -26.45 1.31
C LYS A 14 -5.64 -25.96 1.47
N ARG A 15 -4.86 -26.61 2.34
CA ARG A 15 -3.41 -26.35 2.49
C ARG A 15 -2.54 -26.88 1.33
N ARG A 16 -3.10 -27.75 0.49
CA ARG A 16 -2.38 -28.48 -0.58
C ARG A 16 -2.58 -27.91 -1.98
N SER A 17 -3.39 -26.88 -2.19
CA SER A 17 -3.49 -26.26 -3.52
C SER A 17 -2.21 -25.45 -3.80
N ASP A 18 -1.81 -25.42 -5.07
CA ASP A 18 -0.80 -24.47 -5.59
C ASP A 18 -1.26 -23.00 -5.50
N ASP A 19 -2.41 -22.76 -4.89
CA ASP A 19 -2.99 -21.44 -4.68
C ASP A 19 -2.23 -20.72 -3.57
N ARG A 20 -1.18 -20.03 -4.00
CA ARG A 20 -0.25 -19.32 -3.13
C ARG A 20 -0.89 -18.01 -2.70
N HIS A 21 -1.46 -18.00 -1.49
CA HIS A 21 -1.92 -16.77 -0.85
C HIS A 21 -0.77 -15.99 -0.23
N THR A 22 -0.87 -14.68 -0.36
CA THR A 22 0.07 -13.67 0.11
C THR A 22 -0.59 -12.89 1.23
N GLN A 23 0.00 -12.98 2.43
CA GLN A 23 -0.59 -12.48 3.68
C GLN A 23 0.44 -11.63 4.43
N SER A 24 0.02 -10.46 4.91
CA SER A 24 0.88 -9.51 5.60
C SER A 24 0.16 -8.83 6.76
N PHE A 25 0.90 -8.04 7.51
CA PHE A 25 0.33 -7.01 8.36
C PHE A 25 1.23 -5.77 8.35
N VAL A 26 0.63 -4.62 8.67
CA VAL A 26 1.37 -3.39 8.96
C VAL A 26 1.37 -3.15 10.46
N LEU A 27 2.53 -2.79 11.01
CA LEU A 27 2.68 -2.39 12.42
C LEU A 27 3.25 -0.97 12.49
N CYS A 28 2.47 -0.06 13.04
CA CYS A 28 2.84 1.34 13.22
C CYS A 28 2.67 1.77 14.68
N ASP A 29 3.59 2.61 15.14
CA ASP A 29 3.44 3.44 16.34
C ASP A 29 2.23 4.39 16.16
N VAL A 30 1.52 4.66 17.25
CA VAL A 30 0.57 5.77 17.35
C VAL A 30 1.10 6.75 18.38
N LYS A 31 1.23 8.02 17.97
CA LYS A 31 1.67 9.07 18.89
C LYS A 31 0.54 9.44 19.86
N ASP A 32 0.82 9.39 21.15
CA ASP A 32 -0.14 9.74 22.20
C ASP A 32 -0.71 11.16 21.99
N GLY A 33 -2.05 11.29 22.08
CA GLY A 33 -2.76 12.58 22.04
C GLY A 33 -3.46 12.92 20.72
N VAL A 34 -3.29 12.13 19.65
CA VAL A 34 -4.02 12.32 18.37
C VAL A 34 -4.44 10.96 17.81
N SER A 35 -5.74 10.65 17.84
CA SER A 35 -6.33 9.37 17.45
C SER A 35 -6.14 8.98 15.97
N THR A 36 -5.56 9.86 15.16
CA THR A 36 -5.42 9.70 13.71
C THR A 36 -3.97 9.79 13.22
N TYR A 37 -3.00 10.06 14.09
CA TYR A 37 -1.62 10.23 13.65
C TYR A 37 -0.83 8.92 13.76
N ILE A 38 -0.75 8.21 12.63
CA ILE A 38 0.15 7.08 12.46
C ILE A 38 1.60 7.61 12.57
N GLY A 39 2.29 7.17 13.62
CA GLY A 39 3.66 7.57 13.94
C GLY A 39 4.71 6.88 13.07
N THR A 40 5.94 6.81 13.58
CA THR A 40 7.08 6.28 12.82
C THR A 40 6.94 4.77 12.62
N LYS A 41 7.18 4.30 11.39
CA LYS A 41 7.18 2.89 11.01
C LYS A 41 8.02 2.05 11.99
N VAL A 42 7.42 0.96 12.49
CA VAL A 42 8.15 -0.07 13.24
C VAL A 42 8.48 -1.26 12.36
N ALA A 43 7.51 -1.76 11.58
CA ALA A 43 7.75 -2.85 10.64
C ALA A 43 6.68 -2.93 9.53
N ILE A 44 7.11 -3.28 8.32
CA ILE A 44 6.28 -4.03 7.38
C ILE A 44 6.97 -5.37 7.18
N LEU A 45 6.21 -6.44 7.33
CA LEU A 45 6.73 -7.76 7.03
C LEU A 45 6.68 -8.09 5.55
N GLN A 46 7.82 -8.58 5.07
CA GLN A 46 7.92 -9.35 3.85
C GLN A 46 7.08 -10.61 3.97
N THR A 47 6.14 -10.76 3.06
CA THR A 47 5.33 -11.97 2.93
C THR A 47 6.09 -13.00 2.12
N HIS A 48 6.02 -14.26 2.55
CA HIS A 48 6.33 -15.39 1.70
C HIS A 48 5.04 -16.10 1.33
N ARG A 49 4.91 -16.39 0.04
CA ARG A 49 3.78 -17.12 -0.51
C ARG A 49 3.61 -18.48 0.15
N GLY A 50 2.44 -18.73 0.70
CA GLY A 50 2.10 -20.04 1.27
C GLY A 50 2.72 -20.34 2.63
N SER A 51 3.38 -19.38 3.29
CA SER A 51 3.93 -19.57 4.64
C SER A 51 3.16 -18.79 5.70
N PHE A 52 3.46 -19.12 6.96
CA PHE A 52 3.09 -18.30 8.12
C PHE A 52 3.78 -16.93 8.02
N THR A 53 3.07 -15.88 8.46
CA THR A 53 3.63 -14.52 8.53
C THR A 53 3.97 -14.24 9.98
N HIS A 54 5.22 -13.88 10.26
CA HIS A 54 5.72 -13.73 11.62
C HIS A 54 6.71 -12.58 11.71
N TRP A 55 6.60 -11.79 12.77
CA TRP A 55 7.54 -10.74 13.14
C TRP A 55 7.96 -10.93 14.59
N THR A 56 9.24 -10.68 14.86
CA THR A 56 9.78 -10.53 16.20
C THR A 56 10.52 -9.22 16.25
N GLY A 57 10.28 -8.41 17.28
CA GLY A 57 11.05 -7.20 17.49
C GLY A 57 10.81 -6.58 18.86
N SER A 58 11.59 -5.54 19.15
CA SER A 58 11.50 -4.80 20.39
C SER A 58 10.61 -3.58 20.21
N LEU A 59 9.53 -3.47 20.98
CA LEU A 59 8.64 -2.32 20.99
C LEU A 59 8.94 -1.42 22.18
N SER A 60 8.91 -0.11 21.97
CA SER A 60 8.93 0.87 23.06
C SER A 60 7.59 0.87 23.79
N PRO A 61 7.51 1.34 25.04
CA PRO A 61 6.23 1.61 25.67
C PRO A 61 5.44 2.62 24.82
N GLY A 62 4.17 2.32 24.52
CA GLY A 62 3.32 3.18 23.70
C GLY A 62 2.15 2.41 23.08
N THR A 63 1.39 3.13 22.24
CA THR A 63 0.26 2.58 21.50
C THR A 63 0.71 2.18 20.09
N TYR A 64 0.20 1.06 19.59
CA TYR A 64 0.52 0.56 18.26
C TYR A 64 -0.75 0.14 17.52
N VAL A 65 -0.77 0.40 16.21
CA VAL A 65 -1.78 -0.09 15.28
C VAL A 65 -1.20 -1.26 14.50
N LEU A 66 -1.95 -2.36 14.48
CA LEU A 66 -1.62 -3.59 13.79
C LEU A 66 -2.76 -3.95 12.84
N ILE A 67 -2.49 -3.93 11.53
CA ILE A 67 -3.51 -4.16 10.50
C ILE A 67 -3.16 -5.40 9.69
N PRO A 68 -3.82 -6.55 9.92
CA PRO A 68 -3.74 -7.71 9.06
C PRO A 68 -4.34 -7.43 7.68
N PHE A 69 -3.66 -7.83 6.60
CA PHE A 69 -4.21 -7.73 5.24
C PHE A 69 -3.67 -8.83 4.32
N SER A 70 -4.31 -9.02 3.16
CA SER A 70 -3.87 -9.96 2.15
C SER A 70 -4.03 -9.34 0.76
N THR A 71 -3.04 -9.56 -0.11
CA THR A 71 -3.10 -9.16 -1.51
C THR A 71 -3.78 -10.23 -2.39
N SER A 72 -4.08 -11.41 -1.82
CA SER A 72 -4.74 -12.51 -2.54
C SER A 72 -6.18 -12.18 -2.93
N PHE A 73 -6.82 -11.24 -2.24
CA PHE A 73 -8.15 -10.74 -2.55
C PHE A 73 -8.20 -9.96 -3.87
N TRP A 74 -7.05 -9.53 -4.40
CA TRP A 74 -6.99 -8.82 -5.67
C TRP A 74 -7.13 -9.76 -6.87
N ASP A 75 -7.12 -11.08 -6.66
CA ASP A 75 -7.39 -12.05 -7.72
C ASP A 75 -8.91 -12.23 -7.90
N GLU A 76 -9.42 -11.95 -9.11
CA GLU A 76 -10.82 -12.17 -9.47
C GLU A 76 -11.27 -13.63 -9.27
N LYS A 77 -10.35 -14.59 -9.28
CA LYS A 77 -10.70 -16.00 -9.02
C LYS A 77 -11.00 -16.29 -7.55
N ASN A 78 -10.69 -15.35 -6.65
CA ASN A 78 -10.81 -15.49 -5.20
C ASN A 78 -12.00 -14.69 -4.61
N HIS A 79 -13.03 -14.37 -5.41
CA HIS A 79 -14.23 -13.65 -4.96
C HIS A 79 -15.05 -14.37 -3.87
N GLU A 80 -14.75 -15.63 -3.56
CA GLU A 80 -15.45 -16.38 -2.51
C GLU A 80 -14.86 -16.14 -1.11
N SER A 81 -15.75 -15.62 -0.25
CA SER A 81 -15.76 -15.65 1.22
C SER A 81 -14.75 -14.81 1.99
N ILE A 82 -15.28 -14.11 2.99
CA ILE A 82 -14.55 -13.58 4.14
C ILE A 82 -13.58 -14.66 4.61
N ARG A 83 -12.29 -14.33 4.67
CA ARG A 83 -11.26 -15.28 5.13
C ARG A 83 -10.97 -15.02 6.58
N ASP A 84 -11.28 -16.00 7.40
CA ASP A 84 -10.90 -15.98 8.80
C ASP A 84 -9.38 -16.01 8.95
N TYR A 85 -8.91 -15.37 10.00
CA TYR A 85 -7.50 -15.36 10.36
C TYR A 85 -7.34 -15.50 11.87
N THR A 86 -6.20 -16.02 12.27
CA THR A 86 -5.74 -16.02 13.66
C THR A 86 -4.52 -15.12 13.75
N LEU A 87 -4.63 -14.12 14.61
CA LEU A 87 -3.52 -13.29 15.03
C LEU A 87 -3.07 -13.73 16.42
N VAL A 88 -1.79 -14.00 16.57
CA VAL A 88 -1.18 -14.40 17.84
C VAL A 88 -0.12 -13.39 18.21
N ILE A 89 -0.23 -12.83 19.42
CA ILE A 89 0.74 -11.89 19.98
C ILE A 89 1.31 -12.53 21.24
N HIS A 90 2.60 -12.84 21.22
CA HIS A 90 3.34 -13.24 22.41
C HIS A 90 4.22 -12.09 22.89
N SER A 91 4.21 -11.86 24.19
CA SER A 91 4.99 -10.81 24.81
C SER A 91 5.43 -11.24 26.20
N LYS A 92 6.59 -10.73 26.62
CA LYS A 92 7.09 -10.89 28.00
C LYS A 92 6.46 -9.86 28.96
N ILE A 93 5.74 -8.88 28.44
CA ILE A 93 5.02 -7.87 29.21
C ILE A 93 3.53 -7.99 28.94
N GLN A 94 2.72 -7.49 29.88
CA GLN A 94 1.29 -7.32 29.64
C GLN A 94 1.09 -6.34 28.48
N ILE A 95 0.20 -6.73 27.55
CA ILE A 95 -0.25 -5.91 26.44
C ILE A 95 -1.77 -5.88 26.51
N ASP A 96 -2.34 -4.69 26.46
CA ASP A 96 -3.77 -4.53 26.28
C ASP A 96 -4.07 -4.47 24.78
N VAL A 97 -4.99 -5.33 24.32
CA VAL A 97 -5.34 -5.45 22.90
C VAL A 97 -6.80 -5.08 22.72
N TYR A 98 -7.04 -4.13 21.83
CA TYR A 98 -8.38 -3.67 21.47
C TYR A 98 -8.58 -3.86 19.97
N VAL A 99 -9.69 -4.49 19.61
CA VAL A 99 -10.15 -4.53 18.21
C VAL A 99 -11.08 -3.35 18.01
N ILE A 100 -10.69 -2.47 17.11
CA ILE A 100 -11.42 -1.23 16.80
C ILE A 100 -11.84 -1.23 15.33
N ASN A 101 -13.03 -0.69 15.07
CA ASN A 101 -13.53 -0.49 13.71
C ASN A 101 -13.08 0.88 13.24
N GLU A 102 -12.04 0.89 12.42
CA GLU A 102 -11.44 2.11 11.88
C GLU A 102 -11.92 2.40 10.45
N PRO A 103 -11.74 3.63 9.95
CA PRO A 103 -12.04 3.97 8.56
C PRO A 103 -11.28 3.06 7.59
N ALA A 104 -11.89 2.77 6.45
CA ALA A 104 -11.28 1.98 5.39
C ALA A 104 -9.94 2.56 4.87
N THR A 105 -9.70 3.86 5.10
CA THR A 105 -8.47 4.56 4.71
C THR A 105 -7.28 4.24 5.60
N LEU A 106 -7.49 3.74 6.84
CA LEU A 106 -6.40 3.57 7.81
C LEU A 106 -5.28 2.66 7.30
N LEU A 107 -5.63 1.58 6.57
CA LEU A 107 -4.63 0.71 5.96
C LEU A 107 -3.76 1.48 4.95
N ALA A 108 -4.38 2.33 4.13
CA ALA A 108 -3.65 3.14 3.15
C ALA A 108 -2.73 4.15 3.85
N ASP A 109 -3.22 4.81 4.88
CA ASP A 109 -2.43 5.77 5.67
C ASP A 109 -1.23 5.08 6.34
N CYS A 110 -1.44 3.89 6.91
CA CYS A 110 -0.38 3.08 7.50
C CYS A 110 0.67 2.70 6.45
N LEU A 111 0.23 2.21 5.29
CA LEU A 111 1.12 1.85 4.19
C LEU A 111 1.91 3.08 3.68
N ILE A 112 1.30 4.25 3.53
CA ILE A 112 1.99 5.49 3.14
C ILE A 112 3.05 5.88 4.18
N ALA A 113 2.72 5.82 5.47
CA ALA A 113 3.65 6.15 6.56
C ALA A 113 4.89 5.24 6.59
N THR A 114 4.81 4.06 5.97
CA THR A 114 5.91 3.11 5.94
C THR A 114 6.93 3.33 4.82
N VAL A 115 6.65 4.23 3.88
CA VAL A 115 7.53 4.49 2.74
C VAL A 115 8.67 5.40 3.19
N PRO A 116 9.94 4.93 3.16
CA PRO A 116 11.07 5.75 3.54
C PRO A 116 11.17 6.97 2.64
N GLN A 117 11.50 8.13 3.20
CA GLN A 117 11.58 9.34 2.40
C GLN A 117 12.67 9.31 1.31
N GLU A 118 13.66 8.44 1.49
CA GLU A 118 14.76 8.23 0.56
C GLU A 118 14.35 7.34 -0.63
N SER A 119 13.27 6.56 -0.50
CA SER A 119 12.71 5.74 -1.59
C SER A 119 11.81 6.54 -2.54
N TYR A 120 11.66 7.85 -2.29
CA TYR A 120 10.88 8.74 -3.11
C TYR A 120 11.61 9.06 -4.42
N ILE A 121 11.06 8.58 -5.54
CA ILE A 121 11.44 9.04 -6.87
C ILE A 121 10.76 10.40 -7.09
N LYS A 122 11.42 11.49 -6.70
CA LYS A 122 10.87 12.83 -6.94
C LYS A 122 10.82 13.10 -8.45
N ASN A 123 9.63 13.27 -9.01
CA ASN A 123 9.52 13.98 -10.28
C ASN A 123 9.90 15.44 -10.06
N LYS A 124 10.44 16.07 -11.10
CA LYS A 124 10.89 17.47 -11.08
C LYS A 124 9.74 18.50 -11.18
N HIS A 125 8.49 18.08 -11.04
CA HIS A 125 7.34 18.96 -11.16
C HIS A 125 6.89 19.44 -9.77
N ASN A 126 6.70 20.75 -9.62
CA ASN A 126 6.55 21.40 -8.31
C ASN A 126 5.21 21.12 -7.61
N ASP A 127 4.23 20.55 -8.31
CA ASP A 127 2.83 20.48 -7.83
C ASP A 127 2.34 19.06 -7.51
N PHE A 128 3.12 18.02 -7.80
CA PHE A 128 2.84 16.65 -7.36
C PHE A 128 4.11 15.80 -7.25
N ASN A 129 4.06 14.78 -6.39
CA ASN A 129 5.06 13.72 -6.36
C ASN A 129 4.41 12.37 -6.64
N TYR A 130 5.18 11.43 -7.15
CA TYR A 130 4.80 10.02 -7.22
C TYR A 130 5.92 9.17 -6.62
N TYR A 131 5.56 8.03 -6.06
CA TYR A 131 6.48 7.18 -5.34
C TYR A 131 6.23 5.74 -5.70
N ALA A 132 7.30 5.03 -6.04
CA ALA A 132 7.30 3.59 -6.12
C ALA A 132 8.31 3.04 -5.12
N THR A 133 7.82 2.26 -4.15
CA THR A 133 8.69 1.57 -3.21
C THR A 133 8.76 0.09 -3.56
N SER A 134 9.98 -0.39 -3.80
CA SER A 134 10.31 -1.81 -3.89
C SER A 134 11.47 -2.08 -2.94
N GLY A 135 11.28 -2.93 -1.93
CA GLY A 135 12.41 -3.35 -1.10
C GLY A 135 12.06 -3.93 0.27
N GLN A 136 10.93 -3.54 0.86
CA GLN A 136 10.54 -4.05 2.19
C GLN A 136 9.17 -4.75 2.21
N CYS A 137 8.39 -4.58 1.16
CA CYS A 137 7.09 -5.23 0.97
C CYS A 137 7.22 -6.25 -0.17
N SER A 138 6.41 -7.32 -0.16
CA SER A 138 6.32 -8.26 -1.29
C SER A 138 5.49 -7.73 -2.46
N PHE A 139 5.16 -6.45 -2.42
CA PHE A 139 4.39 -5.72 -3.41
C PHE A 139 5.00 -4.33 -3.60
N ILE A 140 4.82 -3.76 -4.79
CA ILE A 140 5.14 -2.36 -5.08
C ILE A 140 3.92 -1.51 -4.75
N MET A 141 4.15 -0.34 -4.18
CA MET A 141 3.10 0.66 -3.98
C MET A 141 3.36 1.83 -4.91
N PHE A 142 2.36 2.21 -5.71
CA PHE A 142 2.36 3.48 -6.41
C PHE A 142 1.53 4.48 -5.62
N ILE A 143 2.18 5.53 -5.16
CA ILE A 143 1.58 6.58 -4.34
C ILE A 143 1.73 7.88 -5.09
N ALA A 144 0.67 8.67 -5.17
CA ALA A 144 0.72 10.02 -5.66
C ALA A 144 0.39 11.00 -4.52
N GLU A 145 1.14 12.09 -4.46
CA GLU A 145 0.96 13.19 -3.52
C GLU A 145 0.66 14.45 -4.30
N ASN A 146 -0.49 15.05 -4.01
CA ASN A 146 -0.86 16.34 -4.55
C ASN A 146 -0.27 17.43 -3.64
N LEU A 147 0.70 18.20 -4.16
CA LEU A 147 1.31 19.32 -3.44
C LEU A 147 0.55 20.63 -3.66
N SER A 148 -0.39 20.63 -4.61
CA SER A 148 -1.19 21.80 -4.91
C SER A 148 -2.13 22.13 -3.76
N SER A 149 -2.29 23.42 -3.50
CA SER A 149 -3.22 23.95 -2.50
C SER A 149 -4.62 24.20 -3.04
N ASN A 150 -4.78 24.29 -4.37
CA ASN A 150 -6.01 24.80 -4.99
C ASN A 150 -6.61 23.87 -6.04
N TYR A 151 -5.91 22.80 -6.40
CA TYR A 151 -6.27 21.94 -7.52
C TYR A 151 -6.32 20.49 -7.07
N TYR A 152 -7.33 19.77 -7.53
CA TYR A 152 -7.33 18.32 -7.54
C TYR A 152 -6.38 17.83 -8.62
N LEU A 153 -5.66 16.76 -8.31
CA LEU A 153 -4.78 16.07 -9.24
C LEU A 153 -5.54 14.86 -9.80
N ASN A 154 -5.90 14.91 -11.06
CA ASN A 154 -6.37 13.74 -11.79
C ASN A 154 -5.17 12.95 -12.28
N ILE A 155 -5.25 11.63 -12.16
CA ILE A 155 -4.24 10.71 -12.64
C ILE A 155 -4.94 9.58 -13.37
N ASP A 156 -4.62 9.46 -14.65
CA ASP A 156 -5.01 8.33 -15.47
C ASP A 156 -3.77 7.46 -15.63
N ILE A 157 -3.88 6.16 -15.32
CA ILE A 157 -2.79 5.21 -15.48
C ILE A 157 -3.24 4.05 -16.33
N ASP A 158 -2.45 3.73 -17.35
CA ASP A 158 -2.58 2.54 -18.18
C ASP A 158 -1.38 1.60 -17.95
N MET A 159 -1.68 0.41 -17.44
CA MET A 159 -0.75 -0.70 -17.20
C MET A 159 -1.00 -1.88 -18.15
N SER A 160 -1.72 -1.71 -19.26
CA SER A 160 -2.12 -2.81 -20.15
C SER A 160 -0.93 -3.55 -20.77
N ASP A 161 0.21 -2.87 -20.92
CA ASP A 161 1.46 -3.46 -21.40
C ASP A 161 2.23 -4.24 -20.32
N SER A 162 1.82 -4.16 -19.06
CA SER A 162 2.45 -4.89 -17.95
C SER A 162 1.88 -6.30 -17.80
N VAL A 163 2.68 -7.30 -18.17
CA VAL A 163 2.30 -8.71 -18.07
C VAL A 163 2.52 -9.24 -16.64
N TYR A 164 1.59 -10.06 -16.14
CA TYR A 164 1.69 -10.80 -14.87
C TYR A 164 1.63 -9.97 -13.56
N ILE A 165 0.91 -8.86 -13.59
CA ILE A 165 0.66 -8.03 -12.40
C ILE A 165 -0.69 -8.40 -11.77
N ARG A 166 -0.70 -8.68 -10.47
CA ARG A 166 -1.92 -8.64 -9.66
C ARG A 166 -1.95 -7.29 -8.94
N ASN A 167 -2.98 -6.49 -9.18
CA ASN A 167 -3.07 -5.16 -8.58
C ASN A 167 -4.35 -4.93 -7.77
N SER A 168 -4.28 -4.02 -6.80
CA SER A 168 -5.39 -3.69 -5.88
C SER A 168 -6.64 -3.11 -6.55
N ARG A 169 -6.57 -2.70 -7.82
CA ARG A 169 -7.68 -2.13 -8.59
C ARG A 169 -8.39 -3.14 -9.49
N GLN A 170 -7.85 -4.35 -9.63
CA GLN A 170 -8.38 -5.40 -10.52
C GLN A 170 -8.60 -4.90 -11.97
N SER A 171 -7.86 -3.88 -12.37
CA SER A 171 -7.93 -3.25 -13.68
C SER A 171 -6.54 -2.81 -14.11
N TYR A 172 -6.28 -2.88 -15.41
CA TYR A 172 -5.05 -2.33 -15.99
C TYR A 172 -5.14 -0.81 -16.19
N ILE A 173 -6.35 -0.27 -16.29
CA ILE A 173 -6.60 1.16 -16.46
C ILE A 173 -7.25 1.68 -15.19
N THR A 174 -6.68 2.75 -14.62
CA THR A 174 -7.20 3.38 -13.40
C THR A 174 -7.30 4.88 -13.60
N HIS A 175 -8.40 5.46 -13.12
CA HIS A 175 -8.64 6.90 -13.08
C HIS A 175 -8.82 7.30 -11.61
N ASP A 176 -7.96 8.18 -11.12
CA ASP A 176 -7.99 8.65 -9.74
C ASP A 176 -7.97 10.18 -9.66
N CYS A 177 -8.54 10.72 -8.59
CA CYS A 177 -8.62 12.15 -8.34
C CYS A 177 -8.20 12.44 -6.89
N ILE A 178 -7.08 13.14 -6.73
CA ILE A 178 -6.43 13.36 -5.43
C ILE A 178 -6.67 14.80 -4.97
N PRO A 179 -7.31 15.03 -3.81
CA PRO A 179 -7.53 16.38 -3.29
C PRO A 179 -6.22 17.14 -2.97
N PRO A 180 -6.28 18.47 -2.86
CA PRO A 180 -5.16 19.29 -2.40
C PRO A 180 -4.50 18.77 -1.12
N HIS A 181 -3.17 18.75 -1.08
CA HIS A 181 -2.35 18.29 0.06
C HIS A 181 -2.64 16.86 0.54
N GLN A 182 -3.21 16.00 -0.31
CA GLN A 182 -3.47 14.60 0.02
C GLN A 182 -2.49 13.66 -0.66
N LYS A 183 -2.29 12.50 -0.03
CA LYS A 183 -1.59 11.35 -0.59
C LYS A 183 -2.58 10.25 -0.84
N GLN A 184 -2.42 9.54 -1.95
CA GLN A 184 -3.25 8.40 -2.28
C GLN A 184 -2.40 7.27 -2.85
N ILE A 185 -2.66 6.05 -2.38
CA ILE A 185 -2.19 4.84 -3.04
C ILE A 185 -3.05 4.62 -4.28
N ILE A 186 -2.47 4.74 -5.48
CA ILE A 186 -3.19 4.53 -6.74
C ILE A 186 -3.35 3.04 -6.99
N PHE A 187 -2.26 2.28 -6.84
CA PHE A 187 -2.29 0.82 -6.90
C PHE A 187 -1.21 0.19 -6.03
N LEU A 188 -1.51 -1.02 -5.57
CA LEU A 188 -0.55 -1.96 -5.00
C LEU A 188 -0.37 -3.11 -5.99
N VAL A 189 0.87 -3.50 -6.28
CA VAL A 189 1.19 -4.55 -7.26
C VAL A 189 1.91 -5.69 -6.56
N GLU A 190 1.28 -6.86 -6.54
CA GLU A 190 1.88 -8.10 -6.04
C GLU A 190 2.60 -8.86 -7.16
N TRP A 191 3.82 -9.32 -6.90
CA TRP A 191 4.63 -10.07 -7.85
C TRP A 191 4.13 -11.52 -8.02
N THR A 192 3.61 -11.88 -9.19
CA THR A 192 2.99 -13.20 -9.42
C THR A 192 3.92 -14.35 -9.78
N ASN A 193 5.18 -14.14 -10.18
CA ASN A 193 6.16 -15.23 -10.30
C ASN A 193 7.63 -14.77 -10.41
N LYS A 194 8.52 -15.70 -10.02
CA LYS A 194 10.01 -15.76 -10.05
C LYS A 194 10.80 -14.55 -10.59
N ARG A 195 11.65 -14.00 -9.70
CA ARG A 195 13.01 -13.40 -9.81
C ARG A 195 13.50 -12.66 -11.07
N ASP A 196 12.91 -12.79 -12.26
CA ASP A 196 13.45 -12.27 -13.52
C ASP A 196 12.48 -11.34 -14.28
N GLN A 197 11.30 -11.03 -13.75
CA GLN A 197 10.31 -10.19 -14.45
C GLN A 197 10.24 -8.73 -13.99
N ILE A 198 11.16 -8.30 -13.11
CA ILE A 198 11.22 -6.91 -12.63
C ILE A 198 11.44 -5.92 -13.78
N ALA A 199 12.07 -6.36 -14.86
CA ALA A 199 12.46 -5.52 -15.99
C ALA A 199 11.31 -5.01 -16.89
N ASN A 200 10.06 -5.48 -16.71
CA ASN A 200 8.99 -5.29 -17.70
C ASN A 200 7.72 -4.60 -17.18
N MET A 201 7.69 -4.07 -15.94
CA MET A 201 6.55 -3.23 -15.54
C MET A 201 6.62 -1.89 -16.29
N SER A 202 5.69 -1.71 -17.21
CA SER A 202 5.56 -0.52 -18.05
C SER A 202 4.19 0.09 -17.80
N TYR A 203 4.18 1.38 -17.50
CA TYR A 203 2.95 2.12 -17.31
C TYR A 203 3.09 3.47 -18.00
N VAL A 204 1.97 3.93 -18.53
CA VAL A 204 1.80 5.29 -19.01
C VAL A 204 0.87 5.96 -18.04
N TYR A 205 1.21 7.16 -17.61
CA TYR A 205 0.27 7.98 -16.89
C TYR A 205 0.09 9.32 -17.58
N GLN A 206 -1.10 9.87 -17.40
CA GLN A 206 -1.46 11.22 -17.77
C GLN A 206 -1.98 11.92 -16.51
N THR A 207 -1.53 13.14 -16.27
CA THR A 207 -2.00 13.93 -15.12
C THR A 207 -2.70 15.20 -15.58
N SER A 208 -3.65 15.69 -14.81
CA SER A 208 -4.22 17.01 -15.04
C SER A 208 -4.64 17.64 -13.71
N PHE A 209 -4.67 18.98 -13.67
CA PHE A 209 -5.08 19.72 -12.48
C PHE A 209 -6.44 20.37 -12.71
N ILE A 210 -7.39 20.05 -11.84
CA ILE A 210 -8.74 20.64 -11.84
C ILE A 210 -8.87 21.58 -10.67
N LYS A 211 -9.23 22.84 -10.94
CA LYS A 211 -9.44 23.82 -9.88
C LYS A 211 -10.62 23.40 -9.01
N GLN A 212 -10.45 23.49 -7.70
CA GLN A 212 -11.55 23.33 -6.75
C GLN A 212 -12.55 24.48 -6.98
N SER A 213 -13.65 24.22 -7.69
CA SER A 213 -14.60 25.28 -8.06
C SER A 213 -16.02 24.97 -7.61
N ASN A 214 -16.64 25.93 -6.92
CA ASN A 214 -18.11 26.04 -6.85
C ASN A 214 -18.70 26.65 -8.13
N ASP A 215 -17.88 27.12 -9.08
CA ASP A 215 -18.34 27.65 -10.37
C ASP A 215 -17.40 27.27 -11.52
N SER A 216 -17.99 26.72 -12.57
CA SER A 216 -17.42 26.24 -13.85
C SER A 216 -16.03 26.76 -14.28
N VAL A 217 -15.04 25.84 -14.18
CA VAL A 217 -13.87 25.54 -15.08
C VAL A 217 -12.88 26.69 -15.38
N PRO A 218 -11.58 26.51 -15.04
CA PRO A 218 -10.65 25.94 -16.03
C PRO A 218 -9.91 24.70 -15.53
N THR A 219 -9.97 23.64 -16.33
CA THR A 219 -9.06 22.50 -16.35
C THR A 219 -7.70 23.01 -16.83
N ILE A 220 -6.65 22.85 -16.04
CA ILE A 220 -5.29 22.94 -16.59
C ILE A 220 -4.93 21.51 -17.00
N ASN A 221 -5.19 21.18 -18.27
CA ASN A 221 -4.67 19.94 -18.86
C ASN A 221 -3.16 20.10 -19.01
N ILE A 222 -2.42 19.47 -18.12
CA ILE A 222 -1.00 19.20 -18.34
C ILE A 222 -0.96 17.80 -18.95
N ASP A 223 -1.39 17.66 -20.20
CA ASP A 223 -1.32 16.37 -20.92
C ASP A 223 0.15 15.97 -21.09
N GLN A 224 0.67 15.24 -20.10
CA GLN A 224 2.00 14.69 -20.10
C GLN A 224 1.87 13.18 -20.10
N ASN A 225 2.04 12.59 -21.28
CA ASN A 225 2.24 11.16 -21.44
C ASN A 225 3.69 10.85 -21.09
N ASP A 226 3.97 10.74 -19.80
CA ASP A 226 5.28 10.32 -19.36
C ASP A 226 5.35 8.79 -19.38
N PHE A 227 6.17 8.26 -20.28
CA PHE A 227 6.46 6.83 -20.35
C PHE A 227 7.50 6.48 -19.30
N HIS A 228 7.06 5.79 -18.24
CA HIS A 228 7.95 5.26 -17.23
C HIS A 228 7.93 3.73 -17.27
N SER A 229 9.06 3.14 -17.69
CA SER A 229 9.33 1.73 -17.45
C SER A 229 10.13 1.61 -16.16
N PHE A 230 9.69 0.78 -15.21
CA PHE A 230 10.57 0.34 -14.13
C PHE A 230 11.61 -0.61 -14.72
N ARG A 231 12.71 -0.05 -15.24
CA ARG A 231 13.90 -0.79 -15.62
C ARG A 231 14.96 -0.51 -14.57
N ASN A 232 15.29 -1.54 -13.78
CA ASN A 232 16.32 -1.59 -12.73
C ASN A 232 15.81 -1.32 -11.30
N PHE A 233 15.53 -2.41 -10.59
CA PHE A 233 15.75 -2.58 -9.15
C PHE A 233 16.18 -4.02 -8.88
#